data_AF-A0A1T3NSA2-F1
#
_entry.id   AF-A0A1T3NSA2-F1
#
_cell.length_a   1.000
_cell.length_b   1.000
_cell.length_c   1.000
_cell.angle_alpha   90.00
_cell.angle_beta   90.00
_cell.angle_gamma   90.00
#
_symmetry.space_group_name_H-M   'P 1'
#
loop_
_entity.id
_entity.type
_entity.pdbx_description
1 polymer ?
#
loop_
_entity_poly.entity_id
_entity_poly.type
_entity_poly.pdbx_seq_one_letter_code
_entity_poly.pdbx_strand_id
1 'polypeptide(L)'
;MGILALAGCSDSDEAKKVRIGETATVDADKGGKIDVTVVAVEAGSDADLATLANPAKYVGKTPYYLRYRLTKTGDKGDSSTKFVVSAGDHRLTSLHVAPSFEHSVNPDDAKNPVSVDVRTFEKCTDKGQMSIDDFAKAPKGTTYQGCTIYLSNAGEGAPSRVEWVPDKDAVVVWK
;
A
#
# COMPACT_ATOMS: atom_id res chain seq x y z
N MET A 1 -34.10 -42.95 23.00
CA MET A 1 -33.97 -41.82 22.06
C MET A 1 -33.05 -40.79 22.69
N GLY A 2 -31.76 -40.85 22.38
CA GLY A 2 -30.80 -39.83 22.78
C GLY A 2 -30.30 -39.16 21.51
N ILE A 3 -30.89 -38.03 21.15
CA ILE A 3 -30.35 -37.14 20.12
C ILE A 3 -29.40 -36.20 20.86
N LEU A 4 -28.10 -36.47 20.78
CA LEU A 4 -27.09 -35.43 21.04
C LEU A 4 -26.79 -34.79 19.69
N ALA A 5 -27.21 -33.54 19.58
CA ALA A 5 -27.03 -32.69 18.41
C ALA A 5 -25.54 -32.43 18.14
N LEU A 6 -25.24 -32.38 16.85
CA LEU A 6 -23.97 -32.06 16.22
C LEU A 6 -23.56 -30.59 16.41
N ALA A 7 -22.28 -30.36 16.09
CA ALA A 7 -21.70 -29.15 15.55
C ALA A 7 -21.24 -28.06 16.55
N GLY A 8 -19.98 -28.18 16.95
CA GLY A 8 -19.09 -27.02 17.08
C GLY A 8 -18.03 -27.10 15.98
N CYS A 9 -18.42 -26.86 14.73
CA CYS A 9 -17.46 -26.61 13.66
C CYS A 9 -16.80 -25.26 13.94
N SER A 10 -15.46 -25.25 13.99
CA SER A 10 -14.64 -24.06 14.10
C SER A 10 -15.16 -22.93 13.21
N ASP A 11 -15.41 -21.77 13.81
CA ASP A 11 -15.54 -20.51 13.09
C ASP A 11 -14.31 -20.38 12.18
N SER A 12 -14.51 -20.53 10.87
CA SER A 12 -13.53 -20.10 9.90
C SER A 12 -13.47 -18.58 9.99
N ASP A 13 -12.33 -18.04 10.43
CA ASP A 13 -12.08 -16.60 10.57
C ASP A 13 -12.36 -15.87 9.23
N GLU A 14 -13.60 -15.42 9.03
CA GLU A 14 -13.96 -14.64 7.85
C GLU A 14 -13.33 -13.25 7.95
N ALA A 15 -12.72 -12.80 6.85
CA ALA A 15 -12.11 -11.48 6.76
C ALA A 15 -13.11 -10.37 7.11
N LYS A 16 -12.72 -9.43 7.97
CA LYS A 16 -13.55 -8.28 8.35
C LYS A 16 -13.75 -7.35 7.16
N LYS A 17 -15.00 -7.07 6.80
CA LYS A 17 -15.34 -6.12 5.71
C LYS A 17 -15.57 -4.73 6.29
N VAL A 18 -14.94 -3.72 5.69
CA VAL A 18 -15.03 -2.30 6.07
C VAL A 18 -15.12 -1.43 4.82
N ARG A 19 -15.56 -0.17 4.97
CA ARG A 19 -15.58 0.78 3.84
C ARG A 19 -14.26 1.50 3.68
N ILE A 20 -13.94 1.91 2.46
CA ILE A 20 -12.88 2.93 2.26
C ILE A 20 -13.15 4.14 3.15
N GLY A 21 -12.11 4.61 3.85
CA GLY A 21 -12.15 5.65 4.86
C GLY A 21 -12.34 5.14 6.30
N GLU A 22 -12.80 3.90 6.50
CA GLU A 22 -12.93 3.30 7.83
C GLU A 22 -11.63 2.64 8.29
N THR A 23 -11.37 2.73 9.59
CA THR A 23 -10.20 2.13 10.25
C THR A 23 -10.50 0.71 10.70
N ALA A 24 -9.54 -0.19 10.52
CA ALA A 24 -9.54 -1.52 11.10
C ALA A 24 -8.26 -1.77 11.89
N THR A 25 -8.40 -2.35 13.08
CA THR A 25 -7.27 -2.82 13.87
C THR A 25 -6.89 -4.23 13.43
N VAL A 26 -5.60 -4.43 13.13
CA VAL A 26 -5.01 -5.72 12.74
C VAL A 26 -3.81 -6.02 13.60
N ASP A 27 -3.46 -7.30 13.70
CA ASP A 27 -2.22 -7.72 14.36
C ASP A 27 -1.02 -7.40 13.47
N ALA A 28 0.09 -7.00 14.09
CA ALA A 28 1.35 -6.74 13.40
C ALA A 28 2.29 -7.97 13.48
N ASP A 29 3.09 -8.20 12.44
CA ASP A 29 3.97 -9.37 12.29
C ASP A 29 4.90 -9.60 13.50
N LYS A 30 5.41 -8.54 14.13
CA LYS A 30 6.32 -8.60 15.28
C LYS A 30 5.57 -8.57 16.63
N GLY A 31 4.28 -8.85 16.61
CA GLY A 31 3.34 -8.73 17.72
C GLY A 31 2.84 -7.30 17.92
N GLY A 32 1.79 -7.16 18.71
CA GLY A 32 1.08 -5.89 18.90
C GLY A 32 0.01 -5.67 17.83
N LYS A 33 -0.58 -4.47 17.86
CA LYS A 33 -1.67 -4.08 16.96
C LYS A 33 -1.33 -2.78 16.24
N ILE A 34 -1.87 -2.66 15.04
CA ILE A 34 -1.85 -1.43 14.26
C ILE A 34 -3.26 -1.13 13.77
N ASP A 35 -3.60 0.14 13.73
CA ASP A 35 -4.82 0.61 13.09
C ASP A 35 -4.48 0.99 11.65
N VAL A 36 -5.23 0.42 10.71
CA VAL A 36 -5.05 0.59 9.27
C VAL A 36 -6.29 1.25 8.70
N THR A 37 -6.10 2.31 7.93
CA THR A 37 -7.17 2.96 7.16
C THR A 37 -6.77 2.99 5.70
N VAL A 38 -7.58 2.43 4.80
CA VAL A 38 -7.49 2.77 3.37
C VAL A 38 -8.22 4.08 3.18
N VAL A 39 -7.48 5.15 2.91
CA VAL A 39 -8.02 6.52 2.81
C VAL A 39 -8.70 6.73 1.46
N ALA A 40 -8.01 6.35 0.38
CA ALA A 40 -8.51 6.50 -0.98
C ALA A 40 -7.79 5.55 -1.93
N VAL A 41 -8.46 5.23 -3.05
CA VAL A 41 -7.85 4.61 -4.22
C VAL A 41 -8.18 5.49 -5.42
N GLU A 42 -7.16 6.09 -6.04
CA GLU A 42 -7.35 7.09 -7.09
C GLU A 42 -6.62 6.71 -8.36
N ALA A 43 -7.28 6.85 -9.51
CA ALA A 43 -6.63 6.69 -10.79
C ALA A 43 -5.60 7.81 -11.03
N GLY A 44 -4.45 7.41 -11.54
CA GLY A 44 -3.50 8.30 -12.19
C GLY A 44 -3.73 8.36 -13.69
N SER A 45 -2.67 8.76 -14.39
CA SER A 45 -2.69 8.96 -15.82
C SER A 45 -1.45 8.35 -16.49
N ASP A 46 -1.52 8.21 -17.81
CA ASP A 46 -0.39 7.76 -18.63
C ASP A 46 0.81 8.71 -18.49
N ALA A 47 0.59 9.99 -18.21
CA ALA A 47 1.65 10.96 -17.96
C ALA A 47 2.49 10.59 -16.74
N ASP A 48 1.88 9.98 -15.72
CA ASP A 48 2.58 9.53 -14.52
C ASP A 48 3.58 8.42 -14.88
N LEU A 49 3.15 7.46 -15.71
CA LEU A 49 3.97 6.32 -16.14
C LEU A 49 5.01 6.69 -17.20
N ALA A 50 4.76 7.75 -17.98
CA ALA A 50 5.71 8.25 -18.98
C ALA A 50 7.03 8.75 -18.36
N THR A 51 7.02 9.10 -17.08
CA THR A 51 8.22 9.54 -16.33
C THR A 51 9.13 8.39 -15.89
N LEU A 52 8.65 7.15 -15.96
CA LEU A 52 9.38 5.96 -15.52
C LEU A 52 10.47 5.56 -16.52
N ALA A 53 11.49 4.86 -16.01
CA ALA A 53 12.45 4.19 -16.87
C ALA A 53 11.74 3.15 -17.77
N ASN A 54 11.96 3.24 -19.08
CA ASN A 54 11.31 2.42 -20.11
C ASN A 54 9.77 2.54 -20.14
N PRO A 55 9.21 3.73 -20.45
CA PRO A 55 7.78 3.99 -20.40
C PRO A 55 6.96 3.07 -21.33
N ALA A 56 7.58 2.57 -22.41
CA ALA A 56 6.97 1.63 -23.35
C ALA A 56 6.43 0.34 -22.69
N LYS A 57 7.01 -0.10 -21.55
CA LYS A 57 6.53 -1.28 -20.81
C LYS A 57 5.18 -1.07 -20.12
N TYR A 58 4.77 0.18 -19.97
CA TYR A 58 3.58 0.57 -19.21
C TYR A 58 2.45 1.09 -20.09
N VAL A 59 2.62 1.09 -21.42
CA VAL A 59 1.59 1.51 -22.36
C VAL A 59 0.30 0.71 -22.15
N GLY A 60 -0.82 1.43 -22.03
CA GLY A 60 -2.15 0.84 -21.82
C GLY A 60 -2.43 0.39 -20.38
N LYS A 61 -1.49 0.59 -19.44
CA LYS A 61 -1.73 0.34 -18.02
C LYS A 61 -2.25 1.62 -17.34
N THR A 62 -3.12 1.46 -16.37
CA THR A 62 -3.58 2.57 -15.52
C THR A 62 -2.96 2.45 -14.13
N PRO A 63 -2.23 3.48 -13.64
CA PRO A 63 -1.77 3.50 -12.26
C PRO A 63 -2.91 3.87 -11.32
N TYR A 64 -2.95 3.23 -10.16
CA TYR A 64 -3.86 3.52 -9.05
C TYR A 64 -3.08 3.77 -7.78
N TYR A 65 -3.31 4.93 -7.17
CA TYR A 65 -2.69 5.36 -5.92
C TYR A 65 -3.53 4.91 -4.74
N LEU A 66 -3.04 3.92 -4.00
CA LEU A 66 -3.59 3.53 -2.72
C LEU A 66 -3.02 4.45 -1.64
N ARG A 67 -3.82 5.40 -1.15
CA ARG A 67 -3.49 6.23 0.02
C ARG A 67 -4.00 5.55 1.27
N TYR A 68 -3.15 5.43 2.27
CA TYR A 68 -3.49 4.75 3.51
C TYR A 68 -2.89 5.46 4.73
N ARG A 69 -3.38 5.08 5.89
CA ARG A 69 -2.91 5.54 7.19
C ARG A 69 -2.62 4.35 8.09
N LEU A 70 -1.47 4.37 8.76
CA LEU A 70 -1.13 3.40 9.79
C LEU A 70 -0.96 4.16 11.12
N THR A 71 -1.62 3.69 12.16
CA THR A 71 -1.44 4.21 13.52
C THR A 71 -0.92 3.10 14.41
N LYS A 72 0.20 3.34 15.09
CA LYS A 72 0.78 2.39 16.03
C LYS A 72 -0.07 2.35 17.30
N THR A 73 -0.71 1.22 17.60
CA THR A 73 -1.54 1.06 18.81
C THR A 73 -0.91 0.12 19.84
N GLY A 74 -0.05 -0.82 19.41
CA GLY A 74 0.75 -1.69 20.26
C GLY A 74 2.17 -1.17 20.56
N ASP A 75 2.86 -1.75 21.55
CA ASP A 75 4.27 -1.43 21.84
C ASP A 75 5.20 -1.98 20.76
N LYS A 76 4.79 -3.10 20.17
CA LYS A 76 5.42 -3.73 19.01
C LYS A 76 4.57 -3.44 17.77
N GLY A 77 5.24 -3.34 16.62
CA GLY A 77 4.59 -3.08 15.34
C GLY A 77 5.62 -3.02 14.22
N ASP A 78 5.26 -3.56 13.07
CA ASP A 78 5.98 -3.40 11.79
C ASP A 78 5.07 -2.59 10.85
N SER A 79 5.66 -1.80 9.96
CA SER A 79 4.93 -1.00 8.97
C SER A 79 4.96 -1.60 7.57
N SER A 80 5.48 -2.82 7.40
CA SER A 80 5.49 -3.46 6.10
C SER A 80 4.07 -3.46 5.52
N THR A 81 3.94 -2.90 4.33
CA THR A 81 2.64 -2.73 3.68
C THR A 81 2.15 -4.09 3.20
N LYS A 82 1.05 -4.56 3.77
CA LYS A 82 0.47 -5.88 3.48
C LYS A 82 -0.74 -5.79 2.55
N PHE A 83 -0.76 -4.76 1.71
CA PHE A 83 -1.91 -4.50 0.86
C PHE A 83 -1.91 -5.40 -0.38
N VAL A 84 -3.08 -5.91 -0.68
CA VAL A 84 -3.41 -6.56 -1.95
C VAL A 84 -4.56 -5.78 -2.57
N VAL A 85 -4.39 -5.32 -3.80
CA VAL A 85 -5.43 -4.57 -4.51
C VAL A 85 -5.90 -5.39 -5.69
N SER A 86 -7.21 -5.48 -5.89
CA SER A 86 -7.82 -6.29 -6.95
C SER A 86 -8.91 -5.52 -7.70
N ALA A 87 -9.05 -5.82 -8.99
CA ALA A 87 -10.15 -5.42 -9.86
C ALA A 87 -10.92 -6.68 -10.24
N GLY A 88 -12.08 -6.89 -9.59
CA GLY A 88 -12.77 -8.18 -9.66
C GLY A 88 -11.91 -9.29 -9.05
N ASP A 89 -11.67 -10.34 -9.82
CA ASP A 89 -10.85 -11.49 -9.42
C ASP A 89 -9.36 -11.34 -9.78
N HIS A 90 -8.98 -10.24 -10.43
CA HIS A 90 -7.60 -9.98 -10.85
C HIS A 90 -6.85 -9.15 -9.80
N ARG A 91 -5.72 -9.68 -9.31
CA ARG A 91 -4.81 -8.95 -8.42
C ARG A 91 -3.95 -8.00 -9.25
N LEU A 92 -3.93 -6.73 -8.86
CA LEU A 92 -3.11 -5.71 -9.49
C LEU A 92 -1.64 -5.87 -9.07
N THR A 93 -0.74 -5.43 -9.95
CA THR A 93 0.70 -5.46 -9.69
C THR A 93 1.11 -4.21 -8.91
N SER A 94 1.76 -4.37 -7.76
CA SER A 94 2.37 -3.23 -7.06
C SER A 94 3.58 -2.71 -7.85
N LEU A 95 3.60 -1.41 -8.11
CA LEU A 95 4.72 -0.71 -8.72
C LEU A 95 5.57 -0.09 -7.62
N HIS A 96 6.78 -0.63 -7.45
CA HIS A 96 7.80 0.00 -6.60
C HIS A 96 8.68 0.89 -7.46
N VAL A 97 8.67 2.19 -7.17
CA VAL A 97 9.56 3.16 -7.81
C VAL A 97 10.69 3.45 -6.83
N ALA A 98 11.87 2.97 -7.13
CA ALA A 98 13.06 3.40 -6.41
C ALA A 98 13.46 4.79 -6.93
N PRO A 99 13.93 5.71 -6.07
CA PRO A 99 14.55 6.92 -6.55
C PRO A 99 15.68 6.54 -7.50
N SER A 100 15.59 6.98 -8.74
CA SER A 100 16.67 6.79 -9.69
C SER A 100 17.80 7.74 -9.32
N PHE A 101 18.97 7.21 -9.02
CA PHE A 101 20.20 7.99 -8.95
C PHE A 101 20.67 8.33 -10.37
N GLU A 102 19.86 9.09 -11.12
CA GLU A 102 20.37 9.72 -12.33
C GLU A 102 21.19 10.93 -11.89
N HIS A 103 22.51 10.75 -11.88
CA HIS A 103 23.45 11.84 -11.70
C HIS A 103 23.38 12.73 -12.94
N SER A 104 22.64 13.83 -12.89
CA SER A 104 22.85 14.91 -13.85
C SER A 104 24.12 15.67 -13.44
N VAL A 105 25.28 15.13 -13.84
CA VAL A 105 26.51 15.93 -13.80
C VAL A 105 26.42 16.89 -14.98
N ASN A 106 26.16 18.17 -14.73
CA ASN A 106 26.45 19.20 -15.72
C ASN A 106 27.97 19.43 -15.68
N PRO A 107 28.74 18.97 -16.68
CA PRO A 107 30.21 19.00 -16.63
C PRO A 107 30.79 20.42 -16.57
N ASP A 108 29.98 21.45 -16.85
CA ASP A 108 30.39 22.85 -16.83
C ASP A 108 30.11 23.57 -15.50
N ASP A 109 29.45 22.90 -14.54
CA ASP A 109 28.95 23.55 -13.34
C ASP A 109 29.77 23.17 -12.09
N ALA A 110 31.02 23.64 -12.04
CA ALA A 110 31.96 23.40 -10.93
C ALA A 110 31.51 23.99 -9.57
N LYS A 111 30.30 24.57 -9.49
CA LYS A 111 29.74 25.24 -8.30
C LYS A 111 28.39 24.69 -7.85
N ASN A 112 27.76 23.75 -8.56
CA ASN A 112 26.45 23.23 -8.18
C ASN A 112 26.52 21.77 -7.71
N PRO A 113 26.02 21.45 -6.49
CA PRO A 113 25.97 20.08 -6.00
C PRO A 113 25.05 19.24 -6.86
N VAL A 114 25.40 17.96 -7.04
CA VAL A 114 24.61 16.92 -7.73
C VAL A 114 23.12 17.06 -7.36
N SER A 115 22.30 17.51 -8.30
CA SER A 115 20.84 17.49 -8.15
C SER A 115 20.34 16.09 -8.47
N VAL A 116 19.95 15.34 -7.43
CA VAL A 116 19.21 14.10 -7.62
C VAL A 116 17.77 14.49 -7.93
N ASP A 117 17.36 14.34 -9.19
CA ASP A 117 15.95 14.46 -9.57
C ASP A 117 15.19 13.27 -8.99
N VAL A 118 14.65 13.45 -7.79
CA VAL A 118 13.71 12.48 -7.20
C VAL A 118 12.42 12.60 -7.97
N ARG A 119 12.18 11.64 -8.88
CA ARG A 119 10.91 11.52 -9.60
C ARG A 119 9.79 11.32 -8.57
N THR A 120 8.95 12.34 -8.40
CA THR A 120 7.80 12.26 -7.50
C THR A 120 6.54 12.03 -8.31
N PHE A 121 5.75 11.04 -7.92
CA PHE A 121 4.36 10.92 -8.36
C PHE A 121 3.58 11.92 -7.52
N GLU A 122 2.98 12.94 -8.13
CA GLU A 122 2.34 14.04 -7.38
C GLU A 122 1.27 13.57 -6.39
N LYS A 123 0.59 12.47 -6.70
CA LYS A 123 -0.43 11.84 -5.83
C LYS A 123 0.14 10.90 -4.77
N CYS A 124 1.45 10.61 -4.84
CA CYS A 124 2.18 9.66 -4.01
C CYS A 124 3.54 10.26 -3.62
N THR A 125 3.52 11.31 -2.81
CA THR A 125 4.75 11.98 -2.40
C THR A 125 5.43 11.26 -1.25
N ASP A 126 6.76 11.26 -1.25
CA ASP A 126 7.55 10.78 -0.10
C ASP A 126 7.46 11.71 1.12
N LYS A 127 6.81 12.88 0.98
CA LYS A 127 6.56 13.82 2.08
C LYS A 127 5.65 13.16 3.11
N GLY A 128 6.21 12.82 4.26
CA GLY A 128 5.51 12.12 5.33
C GLY A 128 5.67 10.60 5.29
N GLN A 129 6.45 10.05 4.35
CA GLN A 129 6.84 8.64 4.39
C GLN A 129 7.80 8.37 5.54
N MET A 130 7.35 7.50 6.46
CA MET A 130 8.13 7.02 7.58
C MET A 130 8.77 5.70 7.18
N SER A 131 10.06 5.50 7.50
CA SER A 131 10.69 4.20 7.30
C SER A 131 10.07 3.16 8.23
N ILE A 132 10.20 1.88 7.86
CA ILE A 132 9.74 0.76 8.70
C ILE A 132 10.39 0.83 10.09
N ASP A 133 11.68 1.16 10.14
CA ASP A 133 12.44 1.26 11.38
C ASP A 133 11.96 2.43 12.25
N ASP A 134 11.60 3.56 11.64
CA ASP A 134 11.08 4.71 12.35
C ASP A 134 9.68 4.43 12.92
N PHE A 135 8.81 3.74 12.15
CA PHE A 135 7.50 3.35 12.64
C PHE A 135 7.59 2.36 13.80
N ALA A 136 8.51 1.39 13.73
CA ALA A 136 8.73 0.43 14.80
C ALA A 136 9.14 1.13 16.11
N LYS A 137 9.97 2.17 16.03
CA LYS A 137 10.47 2.96 17.18
C LYS A 137 9.52 4.07 17.63
N ALA A 138 8.53 4.42 16.83
CA ALA A 138 7.60 5.50 17.14
C ALA A 138 6.79 5.23 18.42
N PRO A 139 6.38 6.27 19.15
CA PRO A 139 5.44 6.14 20.26
C PRO A 139 4.08 5.56 19.82
N LYS A 140 3.35 4.95 20.76
CA LYS A 140 1.94 4.63 20.56
C LYS A 140 1.14 5.90 20.25
N GLY A 141 0.16 5.77 19.36
CA GLY A 141 -0.64 6.87 18.84
C GLY A 141 0.00 7.60 17.66
N THR A 142 1.29 7.36 17.37
CA THR A 142 1.90 7.92 16.16
C THR A 142 1.20 7.39 14.92
N THR A 143 0.87 8.33 14.05
CA THR A 143 0.11 8.10 12.83
C THR A 143 0.95 8.50 11.62
N TYR A 144 1.01 7.62 10.64
CA TYR A 144 1.74 7.77 9.40
C TYR A 144 0.78 7.69 8.22
N GLN A 145 1.01 8.51 7.19
CA GLN A 145 0.28 8.45 5.92
C GLN A 145 1.19 7.87 4.85
N GLY A 146 0.77 6.76 4.25
CA GLY A 146 1.51 6.11 3.20
C GLY A 146 0.79 6.13 1.86
N CYS A 147 1.55 5.82 0.82
CA CYS A 147 1.03 5.65 -0.50
C CYS A 147 1.74 4.49 -1.22
N THR A 148 0.98 3.69 -1.95
CA THR A 148 1.51 2.61 -2.81
C THR A 148 0.81 2.66 -4.15
N ILE A 149 1.57 2.43 -5.22
CA ILE A 149 1.06 2.47 -6.59
C ILE A 149 0.77 1.03 -7.04
N TYR A 150 -0.38 0.82 -7.68
CA TYR A 150 -0.78 -0.43 -8.30
C TYR A 150 -1.09 -0.21 -9.79
N LEU A 151 -0.77 -1.19 -10.63
CA LEU A 151 -1.03 -1.14 -12.06
C LEU A 151 -2.17 -2.09 -12.42
N SER A 152 -3.17 -1.55 -13.12
CA SER A 152 -4.20 -2.32 -13.82
C SER A 152 -3.84 -2.44 -15.29
N ASN A 153 -4.00 -3.62 -15.90
CA ASN A 153 -3.79 -3.77 -17.33
C ASN A 153 -4.97 -3.20 -18.14
N ALA A 154 -4.74 -2.98 -19.43
CA ALA A 154 -5.78 -2.56 -20.36
C ALA A 154 -6.99 -3.52 -20.29
N GLY A 155 -8.16 -2.97 -19.98
CA GLY A 155 -9.42 -3.71 -19.93
C GLY A 155 -9.75 -4.39 -18.59
N GLU A 156 -8.85 -4.40 -17.60
CA GLU A 156 -9.11 -5.02 -16.28
C GLU A 156 -9.97 -4.14 -15.34
N GLY A 157 -10.16 -2.86 -15.68
CA GLY A 157 -11.00 -1.93 -14.94
C GLY A 157 -10.33 -1.36 -13.68
N ALA A 158 -11.14 -0.64 -12.89
CA ALA A 158 -10.68 0.01 -11.66
C ALA A 158 -10.66 -0.96 -10.47
N PRO A 159 -9.78 -0.74 -9.48
CA PRO A 159 -9.80 -1.47 -8.22
C PRO A 159 -11.18 -1.46 -7.58
N SER A 160 -11.65 -2.62 -7.14
CA SER A 160 -12.92 -2.79 -6.42
C SER A 160 -12.74 -3.40 -5.03
N ARG A 161 -11.50 -3.71 -4.65
CA ARG A 161 -11.16 -4.38 -3.41
C ARG A 161 -9.73 -4.06 -2.98
N VAL A 162 -9.54 -3.74 -1.71
CA VAL A 162 -8.23 -3.66 -1.05
C VAL A 162 -8.24 -4.58 0.16
N GLU A 163 -7.21 -5.40 0.33
CA GLU A 163 -7.12 -6.38 1.41
C GLU A 163 -5.84 -6.17 2.21
N TRP A 164 -5.91 -6.37 3.53
CA TRP A 164 -4.73 -6.49 4.39
C TRP A 164 -4.45 -7.97 4.62
N VAL A 165 -3.28 -8.42 4.16
CA VAL A 165 -2.87 -9.84 4.13
C VAL A 165 -1.52 -9.98 4.82
N PRO A 166 -1.47 -10.07 6.16
CA PRO A 166 -0.20 -10.15 6.91
C PRO A 166 0.58 -11.42 6.58
N ASP A 167 -0.15 -12.53 6.35
CA ASP A 167 0.37 -13.84 5.95
C ASP A 167 -0.24 -14.33 4.62
N LYS A 168 -1.17 -15.30 4.69
CA LYS A 168 -1.76 -15.97 3.51
C LYS A 168 -3.20 -15.56 3.24
N ASP A 169 -3.94 -15.28 4.30
CA ASP A 169 -5.36 -14.98 4.24
C ASP A 169 -5.62 -13.52 4.58
N ALA A 170 -6.60 -12.93 3.90
CA ALA A 170 -7.03 -11.57 4.18
C ALA A 170 -7.70 -11.53 5.55
N VAL A 171 -7.26 -10.61 6.41
CA VAL A 171 -7.89 -10.38 7.72
C VAL A 171 -8.86 -9.20 7.68
N VAL A 172 -8.65 -8.27 6.74
CA VAL A 172 -9.53 -7.13 6.52
C VAL A 172 -9.65 -6.84 5.02
N VAL A 173 -10.86 -6.46 4.58
CA VAL A 173 -11.18 -6.09 3.21
C VAL A 173 -11.90 -4.73 3.19
N TRP A 174 -11.34 -3.76 2.45
CA TRP A 174 -11.95 -2.47 2.14
C TRP A 174 -12.61 -2.53 0.75
N LYS A 175 -13.84 -2.01 0.66
CA LYS A 175 -14.62 -1.82 -0.56
C LYS A 175 -15.34 -0.48 -0.57
#